data_AF-A0A836TDV7-F1
#
_entry.id   AF-A0A836TDV7-F1
#
_cell.length_a   1.000
_cell.length_b   1.000
_cell.length_c   1.000
_cell.angle_alpha   90.00
_cell.angle_beta   90.00
_cell.angle_gamma   90.00
#
_symmetry.space_group_name_H-M   'P 1'
#
loop_
_entity.id
_entity.type
_entity.pdbx_description
1 polymer ?
#
loop_
_entity_poly.entity_id
_entity_poly.type
_entity_poly.pdbx_seq_one_letter_code
_entity_poly.pdbx_strand_id
1 'polypeptide(L)'
;MKGALVIFEMQVSLPEPWQSVSQGRRFNDSVSEGRRIVSWESSHPAEEIYLIGNKFHIYEVEHNGLPLYAFLLEEEEELAERYLQTAKGYIDFYSRLLGPYPYEKFALVENSRQTGYGMPSFTLMGSRIIRFPFILHSSYPHEILHNWWGNGVFPDMNEGSWSEGLTAYLADHLLLELKGKGSGYRFQEMMKFLNYVNKENDFPLSEFGYRDSMASQAIGYAKLLMVFHMLRTQVGDENFLKSLKRFYATYKYRYAGYEDLRRIFEKVSGQNLIGFFKQWIHRKGAPQISLKHASYVANQGRYDLKVTVKQENPAFKLLLPIAIWTAGSPVGGIHYVELETNRREFQFQLSAKPIAVRLDPYNDVFRLPGILEAPASLGQTYGAQTITAYLPENDNLGYQQFAQGVAEKILSEYENASLPQGSLWVFGRENSLEKSFIVQLKKSGIEVGEKGVRFPERFYAWEDHSFVFTLHRTDQKKGTMTWVIVGNKESIPGLMRKLPHYGKYGYLVFEGDAPDNRNKGTWPSNPAGLQKVFQEGVPRLLPEQTPLVAFKPFSKK
;
A
#
# COMPACT_ATOMS: atom_id res chain seq x y z
N MET A 1 -23.67 -9.20 6.36
CA MET A 1 -24.67 -9.81 7.27
C MET A 1 -24.08 -9.90 8.66
N LYS A 2 -24.80 -9.43 9.68
CA LYS A 2 -24.37 -9.57 11.09
C LYS A 2 -24.65 -11.01 11.54
N GLY A 3 -23.60 -11.75 11.88
CA GLY A 3 -23.72 -13.10 12.39
C GLY A 3 -24.12 -13.13 13.87
N ALA A 4 -24.56 -14.30 14.34
CA ALA A 4 -24.59 -14.56 15.78
C ALA A 4 -23.15 -14.65 16.28
N LEU A 5 -22.85 -13.96 17.38
CA LEU A 5 -21.54 -14.03 18.02
C LEU A 5 -21.53 -15.17 19.04
N VAL A 6 -20.37 -15.80 19.22
CA VAL A 6 -20.19 -16.94 20.12
C VAL A 6 -19.18 -16.61 21.22
N ILE A 7 -19.43 -17.17 22.40
CA ILE A 7 -18.40 -17.48 23.41
C ILE A 7 -18.33 -19.00 23.49
N PHE A 8 -17.17 -19.55 23.82
CA PHE A 8 -17.02 -21.00 23.81
C PHE A 8 -16.00 -21.51 24.81
N GLU A 9 -16.23 -22.74 25.24
CA GLU A 9 -15.23 -23.63 25.83
C GLU A 9 -15.04 -24.80 24.87
N MET A 10 -13.80 -25.16 24.59
CA MET A 10 -13.46 -26.24 23.68
C MET A 10 -12.40 -27.13 24.30
N GLN A 11 -12.66 -28.44 24.28
CA GLN A 11 -11.68 -29.46 24.60
C GLN A 11 -11.29 -30.22 23.34
N VAL A 12 -9.99 -30.37 23.11
CA VAL A 12 -9.44 -31.02 21.93
C VAL A 12 -8.58 -32.19 22.37
N SER A 13 -8.87 -33.37 21.83
CA SER A 13 -8.14 -34.61 22.08
C SER A 13 -7.28 -34.97 20.86
N LEU A 14 -5.96 -35.05 21.03
CA LEU A 14 -4.97 -35.19 19.95
C LEU A 14 -4.01 -36.35 20.24
N PRO A 15 -3.46 -37.04 19.20
CA PRO A 15 -2.37 -37.98 19.41
C PRO A 15 -1.08 -37.24 19.81
N GLU A 16 -0.27 -37.82 20.68
CA GLU A 16 1.08 -37.28 20.94
C GLU A 16 1.95 -37.37 19.65
N PRO A 17 2.79 -36.37 19.30
CA PRO A 17 3.11 -35.11 20.01
C PRO A 17 2.34 -33.88 19.50
N TRP A 18 1.11 -34.05 18.98
CA TRP A 18 0.34 -32.93 18.47
C TRP A 18 -0.13 -32.00 19.59
N GLN A 19 -0.19 -30.72 19.25
CA GLN A 19 -0.68 -29.60 20.04
C GLN A 19 -1.85 -28.94 19.31
N SER A 20 -2.64 -28.14 20.03
CA SER A 20 -3.65 -27.27 19.41
C SER A 20 -3.50 -25.82 19.84
N VAL A 21 -3.99 -24.93 18.99
CA VAL A 21 -4.14 -23.50 19.25
C VAL A 21 -5.57 -23.10 18.89
N SER A 22 -6.20 -22.32 19.77
CA SER A 22 -7.49 -21.68 19.52
C SER A 22 -7.49 -20.22 20.00
N GLN A 23 -8.63 -19.54 19.90
CA GLN A 23 -8.83 -18.25 20.51
C GLN A 23 -8.92 -18.35 22.04
N GLY A 24 -8.58 -17.25 22.73
CA GLY A 24 -8.78 -17.13 24.17
C GLY A 24 -7.73 -17.85 25.02
N ARG A 25 -8.07 -18.16 26.27
CA ARG A 25 -7.14 -18.68 27.28
C ARG A 25 -7.00 -20.20 27.19
N ARG A 26 -5.76 -20.71 27.23
CA ARG A 26 -5.49 -22.14 27.47
C ARG A 26 -5.62 -22.40 28.97
N PHE A 27 -6.54 -23.27 29.37
CA PHE A 27 -6.75 -23.57 30.80
C PHE A 27 -6.47 -25.04 31.16
N ASN A 28 -6.29 -25.92 30.18
CA ASN A 28 -5.81 -27.28 30.39
C ASN A 28 -4.86 -27.72 29.26
N ASP A 29 -3.82 -28.45 29.62
CA ASP A 29 -2.90 -29.15 28.71
C ASP A 29 -2.32 -30.37 29.45
N SER A 30 -2.91 -31.54 29.22
CA SER A 30 -2.58 -32.76 29.95
C SER A 30 -2.41 -33.93 28.99
N VAL A 31 -1.52 -34.87 29.30
CA VAL A 31 -1.38 -36.13 28.56
C VAL A 31 -1.97 -37.26 29.39
N SER A 32 -2.91 -38.03 28.82
CA SER A 32 -3.51 -39.19 29.44
C SER A 32 -3.77 -40.27 28.38
N GLU A 33 -3.48 -41.52 28.71
CA GLU A 33 -3.74 -42.68 27.83
C GLU A 33 -3.17 -42.53 26.40
N GLY A 34 -1.98 -41.95 26.27
CA GLY A 34 -1.32 -41.72 24.97
C GLY A 34 -1.95 -40.61 24.12
N ARG A 35 -2.86 -39.82 24.69
CA ARG A 35 -3.50 -38.67 24.03
C ARG A 35 -3.22 -37.39 24.81
N ARG A 36 -3.01 -36.28 24.10
CA ARG A 36 -2.98 -34.95 24.68
C ARG A 36 -4.36 -34.34 24.65
N ILE A 37 -4.81 -33.82 25.79
CA ILE A 37 -6.05 -33.08 25.96
C ILE A 37 -5.68 -31.62 26.19
N VAL A 38 -6.05 -30.73 25.27
CA VAL A 38 -5.85 -29.29 25.40
C VAL A 38 -7.22 -28.62 25.46
N SER A 39 -7.44 -27.72 26.41
CA SER A 39 -8.72 -27.01 26.55
C SER A 39 -8.53 -25.49 26.49
N TRP A 40 -9.45 -24.85 25.76
CA TRP A 40 -9.45 -23.43 25.41
C TRP A 40 -10.78 -22.80 25.81
N GLU A 41 -10.72 -21.59 26.35
CA GLU A 41 -11.89 -20.79 26.73
C GLU A 41 -11.77 -19.40 26.10
N SER A 42 -12.77 -19.01 25.32
CA SER A 42 -12.94 -17.64 24.82
C SER A 42 -14.15 -17.02 25.48
N SER A 43 -13.91 -16.13 26.45
CA SER A 43 -14.96 -15.47 27.23
C SER A 43 -15.54 -14.22 26.54
N HIS A 44 -14.92 -13.82 25.43
CA HIS A 44 -15.31 -12.65 24.64
C HIS A 44 -16.05 -13.04 23.36
N PRO A 45 -17.03 -12.25 22.90
CA PRO A 45 -17.75 -12.55 21.66
C PRO A 45 -16.80 -12.62 20.46
N ALA A 46 -16.96 -13.65 19.64
CA ALA A 46 -16.25 -13.88 18.38
C ALA A 46 -17.23 -14.26 17.26
N GLU A 47 -16.86 -14.02 15.99
CA GLU A 47 -17.68 -14.40 14.83
C GLU A 47 -17.60 -15.90 14.52
N GLU A 48 -16.45 -16.52 14.80
CA GLU A 48 -16.14 -17.90 14.44
C GLU A 48 -15.30 -18.58 15.53
N ILE A 49 -15.22 -19.91 15.51
CA ILE A 49 -14.32 -20.71 16.34
C ILE A 49 -13.18 -21.24 15.46
N TYR A 50 -11.94 -20.91 15.81
CA TYR A 50 -10.75 -21.38 15.11
C TYR A 50 -10.04 -22.48 15.91
N LEU A 51 -9.64 -23.55 15.20
CA LEU A 51 -8.83 -24.63 15.77
C LEU A 51 -7.69 -24.96 14.81
N ILE A 52 -6.46 -24.81 15.28
CA ILE A 52 -5.25 -25.22 14.57
C ILE A 52 -4.64 -26.37 15.34
N GLY A 53 -4.35 -27.48 14.68
CA GLY A 53 -3.62 -28.61 15.24
C GLY A 53 -2.34 -28.87 14.46
N ASN A 54 -1.21 -29.01 15.15
CA ASN A 54 0.05 -29.44 14.54
C ASN A 54 1.03 -29.93 15.61
N LYS A 55 2.18 -30.47 15.21
CA LYS A 55 3.33 -30.70 16.09
C LYS A 55 4.10 -29.39 16.22
N PHE A 56 4.01 -28.75 17.38
CA PHE A 56 4.61 -27.45 17.63
C PHE A 56 5.67 -27.51 18.72
N HIS A 57 6.75 -26.76 18.52
CA HIS A 57 7.60 -26.25 19.57
C HIS A 57 6.96 -24.95 20.10
N ILE A 58 6.69 -24.90 21.40
CA ILE A 58 5.93 -23.80 22.02
C ILE A 58 6.87 -22.98 22.89
N TYR A 59 6.96 -21.69 22.59
CA TYR A 59 7.67 -20.70 23.38
C TYR A 59 6.66 -19.75 24.01
N GLU A 60 6.82 -19.47 25.30
CA GLU A 60 5.87 -18.68 26.08
C GLU A 60 6.60 -17.61 26.89
N VAL A 61 6.05 -16.39 26.90
CA VAL A 61 6.49 -15.30 27.77
C VAL A 61 5.28 -14.54 28.29
N GLU A 62 5.37 -14.00 29.50
CA GLU A 62 4.38 -13.05 30.01
C GLU A 62 4.82 -11.61 29.70
N HIS A 63 3.86 -10.74 29.37
CA HIS A 63 4.07 -9.30 29.21
C HIS A 63 2.94 -8.51 29.84
N ASN A 64 3.20 -7.83 30.97
CA ASN A 64 2.20 -7.06 31.72
C ASN A 64 0.92 -7.87 32.05
N GLY A 65 1.07 -9.13 32.47
CA GLY A 65 -0.07 -10.02 32.75
C GLY A 65 -0.75 -10.61 31.50
N LEU A 66 -0.24 -10.36 30.30
CA LEU A 66 -0.70 -10.96 29.05
C LEU A 66 0.25 -12.10 28.60
N PRO A 67 -0.21 -13.36 28.56
CA PRO A 67 0.53 -14.45 27.95
C PRO A 67 0.73 -14.26 26.45
N LEU A 68 1.96 -14.44 25.98
CA LEU A 68 2.35 -14.42 24.58
C LEU A 68 2.99 -15.74 24.19
N TYR A 69 2.59 -16.28 23.03
CA TYR A 69 3.10 -17.55 22.53
C TYR A 69 3.73 -17.44 21.13
N ALA A 70 4.70 -18.29 20.85
CA ALA A 70 5.13 -18.64 19.51
C ALA A 70 5.04 -20.16 19.33
N PHE A 71 4.20 -20.60 18.39
CA PHE A 71 4.05 -22.00 18.00
C PHE A 71 4.79 -22.20 16.68
N LEU A 72 5.97 -22.82 16.74
CA LEU A 72 6.85 -23.05 15.60
C LEU A 72 6.88 -24.53 15.22
N LEU A 73 7.09 -24.82 13.94
CA LEU A 73 7.17 -26.19 13.42
C LEU A 73 8.53 -26.83 13.67
N GLU A 74 9.56 -26.01 13.83
CA GLU A 74 10.94 -26.40 14.10
C GLU A 74 11.41 -25.73 15.41
N GLU A 75 12.48 -26.26 15.99
CA GLU A 75 13.11 -25.68 17.18
C GLU A 75 13.97 -24.47 16.81
N GLU A 76 13.40 -23.27 16.89
CA GLU A 76 14.03 -21.99 16.51
C GLU A 76 13.84 -20.91 17.59
N GLU A 77 14.54 -21.06 18.71
CA GLU A 77 14.42 -20.17 19.88
C GLU A 77 14.67 -18.69 19.55
N GLU A 78 15.70 -18.38 18.75
CA GLU A 78 15.99 -17.00 18.32
C GLU A 78 14.87 -16.41 17.43
N LEU A 79 14.18 -17.24 16.64
CA LEU A 79 13.05 -16.79 15.84
C LEU A 79 11.88 -16.46 16.76
N ALA A 80 11.55 -17.36 17.70
CA ALA A 80 10.51 -17.17 18.68
C ALA A 80 10.74 -15.90 19.52
N GLU A 81 11.95 -15.71 20.04
CA GLU A 81 12.29 -14.52 20.84
C GLU A 81 12.06 -13.24 20.05
N ARG A 82 12.53 -13.15 18.80
CA ARG A 82 12.33 -11.96 17.95
C ARG A 82 10.86 -11.63 17.76
N TYR A 83 10.02 -12.63 17.48
CA TYR A 83 8.58 -12.42 17.31
C TYR A 83 7.89 -12.03 18.61
N LEU A 84 8.20 -12.70 19.73
CA LEU A 84 7.64 -12.40 21.03
C LEU A 84 8.01 -10.97 21.49
N GLN A 85 9.27 -10.57 21.36
CA GLN A 85 9.70 -9.19 21.67
C GLN A 85 9.02 -8.16 20.78
N THR A 86 8.86 -8.48 19.49
CA THR A 86 8.15 -7.62 18.54
C THR A 86 6.68 -7.47 18.91
N ALA A 87 6.02 -8.56 19.32
CA ALA A 87 4.64 -8.55 19.78
C ALA A 87 4.44 -7.67 21.02
N LYS A 88 5.33 -7.75 22.02
CA LYS A 88 5.31 -6.88 23.22
C LYS A 88 5.27 -5.40 22.83
N GLY A 89 6.20 -4.97 21.98
CA GLY A 89 6.32 -3.57 21.57
C GLY A 89 5.09 -3.05 20.82
N TYR A 90 4.53 -3.84 19.89
CA TYR A 90 3.34 -3.41 19.15
C TYR A 90 2.05 -3.50 19.96
N ILE A 91 1.91 -4.47 20.86
CA ILE A 91 0.76 -4.54 21.77
C ILE A 91 0.75 -3.32 22.69
N ASP A 92 1.89 -2.92 23.25
CA ASP A 92 2.01 -1.69 24.05
C ASP A 92 1.69 -0.44 23.21
N PHE A 93 2.25 -0.36 22.01
CA PHE A 93 2.03 0.75 21.08
C PHE A 93 0.55 0.95 20.75
N TYR A 94 -0.14 -0.12 20.31
CA TYR A 94 -1.54 -0.06 19.96
C TYR A 94 -2.44 0.09 21.19
N SER A 95 -2.06 -0.48 22.34
CA SER A 95 -2.79 -0.28 23.59
C SER A 95 -2.80 1.20 24.00
N ARG A 96 -1.66 1.89 23.86
CA ARG A 96 -1.56 3.34 24.11
C ARG A 96 -2.32 4.16 23.07
N LEU A 97 -2.28 3.73 21.81
CA LEU A 97 -2.91 4.41 20.68
C LEU A 97 -4.45 4.33 20.72
N LEU A 98 -5.02 3.16 21.03
CA LEU A 98 -6.42 2.83 20.80
C LEU A 98 -7.18 2.48 22.09
N GLY A 99 -6.54 1.80 23.02
CA GLY A 99 -7.15 1.27 24.25
C GLY A 99 -6.69 -0.15 24.55
N PRO A 100 -7.03 -0.71 25.73
CA PRO A 100 -6.49 -1.98 26.20
C PRO A 100 -6.70 -3.14 25.21
N TYR A 101 -5.72 -4.04 25.13
CA TYR A 101 -5.79 -5.25 24.30
C TYR A 101 -7.09 -6.05 24.56
N PRO A 102 -7.78 -6.56 23.53
CA PRO A 102 -9.09 -7.21 23.67
C PRO A 102 -9.09 -8.69 24.04
N TYR A 103 -7.96 -9.38 24.19
CA TYR A 103 -8.00 -10.84 24.44
C TYR A 103 -7.10 -11.27 25.58
N GLU A 104 -7.32 -12.50 26.04
CA GLU A 104 -6.63 -13.12 27.17
C GLU A 104 -5.20 -13.55 26.83
N LYS A 105 -4.85 -13.69 25.54
CA LYS A 105 -3.50 -13.99 25.05
C LYS A 105 -3.26 -13.38 23.68
N PHE A 106 -2.00 -13.41 23.23
CA PHE A 106 -1.67 -13.31 21.81
C PHE A 106 -0.70 -14.43 21.40
N ALA A 107 -0.77 -14.92 20.16
CA ALA A 107 0.17 -15.92 19.65
C ALA A 107 0.60 -15.69 18.20
N LEU A 108 1.87 -15.96 17.89
CA LEU A 108 2.30 -16.30 16.54
C LEU A 108 2.12 -17.81 16.35
N VAL A 109 1.48 -18.21 15.25
CA VAL A 109 1.32 -19.62 14.87
C VAL A 109 1.89 -19.84 13.48
N GLU A 110 2.94 -20.65 13.39
CA GLU A 110 3.51 -21.06 12.10
C GLU A 110 2.59 -22.07 11.40
N ASN A 111 2.44 -21.95 10.09
CA ASN A 111 1.82 -22.99 9.28
C ASN A 111 2.61 -23.29 8.00
N SER A 112 2.25 -24.38 7.34
CA SER A 112 2.87 -24.82 6.09
C SER A 112 2.40 -24.05 4.85
N ARG A 113 1.31 -23.26 4.96
CA ARG A 113 0.76 -22.45 3.85
C ARG A 113 1.43 -21.08 3.84
N GLN A 114 1.65 -20.45 2.69
CA GLN A 114 2.26 -19.11 2.66
C GLN A 114 1.18 -18.03 2.88
N THR A 115 0.61 -18.00 4.08
CA THR A 115 -0.47 -17.08 4.49
C THR A 115 0.01 -16.07 5.53
N GLY A 116 -0.75 -14.99 5.72
CA GLY A 116 -0.68 -14.11 6.88
C GLY A 116 -2.11 -13.72 7.23
N TYR A 117 -2.63 -14.24 8.33
CA TYR A 117 -4.00 -13.98 8.77
C TYR A 117 -4.01 -13.59 10.25
N GLY A 118 -4.59 -12.42 10.56
CA GLY A 118 -4.86 -11.98 11.92
C GLY A 118 -6.18 -12.55 12.42
N MET A 119 -6.11 -13.57 13.27
CA MET A 119 -7.26 -14.15 13.96
C MET A 119 -7.46 -13.47 15.33
N PRO A 120 -8.64 -13.60 15.97
CA PRO A 120 -8.82 -13.10 17.33
C PRO A 120 -7.83 -13.83 18.28
N SER A 121 -6.96 -13.09 18.95
CA SER A 121 -5.93 -13.57 19.88
C SER A 121 -4.72 -14.34 19.29
N PHE A 122 -4.58 -14.45 17.97
CA PHE A 122 -3.37 -15.02 17.35
C PHE A 122 -3.24 -14.67 15.87
N THR A 123 -2.04 -14.79 15.30
CA THR A 123 -1.83 -14.68 13.85
C THR A 123 -1.25 -15.97 13.29
N LEU A 124 -1.74 -16.37 12.12
CA LEU A 124 -1.32 -17.56 11.41
C LEU A 124 -0.44 -17.16 10.23
N MET A 125 0.86 -17.51 10.28
CA MET A 125 1.86 -17.06 9.32
C MET A 125 2.65 -18.21 8.70
N GLY A 126 2.92 -18.09 7.41
CA GLY A 126 3.63 -19.12 6.66
C GLY A 126 5.08 -19.29 7.05
N SER A 127 5.52 -20.54 7.08
CA SER A 127 6.88 -20.95 7.45
C SER A 127 7.98 -20.14 6.75
N ARG A 128 7.90 -19.94 5.43
CA ARG A 128 8.92 -19.15 4.72
C ARG A 128 8.78 -17.65 5.01
N ILE A 129 7.55 -17.17 5.19
CA ILE A 129 7.27 -15.76 5.47
C ILE A 129 7.91 -15.36 6.80
N ILE A 130 7.70 -16.13 7.87
CA ILE A 130 8.16 -15.73 9.20
C ILE A 130 9.68 -15.57 9.31
N ARG A 131 10.44 -16.23 8.42
CA ARG A 131 11.91 -16.16 8.38
C ARG A 131 12.45 -14.94 7.63
N PHE A 132 11.61 -14.15 6.96
CA PHE A 132 12.05 -12.90 6.33
C PHE A 132 12.13 -11.77 7.36
N PRO A 133 13.31 -11.15 7.59
CA PRO A 133 13.49 -10.15 8.66
C PRO A 133 12.57 -8.93 8.57
N PHE A 134 12.18 -8.52 7.35
CA PHE A 134 11.32 -7.36 7.16
C PHE A 134 9.89 -7.56 7.69
N ILE A 135 9.43 -8.81 7.84
CA ILE A 135 8.06 -9.14 8.25
C ILE A 135 7.75 -8.62 9.66
N LEU A 136 8.72 -8.66 10.57
CA LEU A 136 8.63 -8.12 11.93
C LEU A 136 8.27 -6.62 11.96
N HIS A 137 8.54 -5.90 10.87
CA HIS A 137 8.31 -4.45 10.79
C HIS A 137 7.45 -4.04 9.59
N SER A 138 6.80 -5.00 8.92
CA SER A 138 5.83 -4.74 7.86
C SER A 138 4.50 -5.44 8.14
N SER A 139 4.41 -6.76 7.94
CA SER A 139 3.14 -7.48 7.99
C SER A 139 2.75 -7.87 9.41
N TYR A 140 3.71 -8.24 10.26
CA TYR A 140 3.41 -8.65 11.64
C TYR A 140 2.69 -7.56 12.47
N PRO A 141 3.10 -6.27 12.47
CA PRO A 141 2.33 -5.23 13.15
C PRO A 141 0.91 -5.03 12.59
N HIS A 142 0.68 -5.31 11.31
CA HIS A 142 -0.64 -5.27 10.68
C HIS A 142 -1.53 -6.37 11.26
N GLU A 143 -1.04 -7.61 11.31
CA GLU A 143 -1.77 -8.74 11.88
C GLU A 143 -2.04 -8.58 13.39
N ILE A 144 -1.10 -7.99 14.15
CA ILE A 144 -1.32 -7.66 15.55
C ILE A 144 -2.46 -6.64 15.69
N LEU A 145 -2.47 -5.60 14.85
CA LEU A 145 -3.46 -4.54 14.93
C LEU A 145 -4.89 -5.05 14.62
N HIS A 146 -5.03 -6.11 13.84
CA HIS A 146 -6.33 -6.74 13.61
C HIS A 146 -7.04 -7.22 14.88
N ASN A 147 -6.31 -7.39 16.00
CA ASN A 147 -6.94 -7.65 17.29
C ASN A 147 -7.87 -6.51 17.73
N TRP A 148 -7.60 -5.25 17.38
CA TRP A 148 -8.51 -4.13 17.63
C TRP A 148 -9.55 -3.96 16.53
N TRP A 149 -9.14 -4.09 15.25
CA TRP A 149 -9.97 -3.82 14.08
C TRP A 149 -10.15 -5.06 13.21
N GLY A 150 -11.39 -5.48 12.98
CA GLY A 150 -11.67 -6.76 12.31
C GLY A 150 -12.04 -7.83 13.33
N ASN A 151 -11.20 -8.07 14.34
CA ASN A 151 -11.50 -9.06 15.38
C ASN A 151 -12.08 -8.44 16.66
N GLY A 152 -11.60 -7.25 17.05
CA GLY A 152 -12.04 -6.58 18.28
C GLY A 152 -13.28 -5.72 18.10
N VAL A 153 -13.43 -5.12 16.92
CA VAL A 153 -14.63 -4.42 16.45
C VAL A 153 -14.89 -4.97 15.06
N PHE A 154 -16.05 -5.59 14.87
CA PHE A 154 -16.37 -6.32 13.65
C PHE A 154 -16.88 -5.36 12.56
N PRO A 155 -16.39 -5.44 11.32
CA PRO A 155 -16.92 -4.64 10.24
C PRO A 155 -18.34 -5.08 9.87
N ASP A 156 -19.27 -4.13 9.74
CA ASP A 156 -20.56 -4.42 9.11
C ASP A 156 -20.36 -4.58 7.60
N MET A 157 -20.25 -5.82 7.16
CA MET A 157 -20.01 -6.16 5.75
C MET A 157 -21.11 -5.67 4.79
N ASN A 158 -22.29 -5.25 5.28
CA ASN A 158 -23.32 -4.62 4.45
C ASN A 158 -22.93 -3.18 4.04
N GLU A 159 -22.03 -2.55 4.78
CA GLU A 159 -21.46 -1.24 4.48
C GLU A 159 -20.04 -1.35 3.92
N GLY A 160 -19.45 -2.55 3.83
CA GLY A 160 -18.07 -2.78 3.40
C GLY A 160 -17.06 -2.83 4.55
N SER A 161 -15.92 -3.47 4.30
CA SER A 161 -14.86 -3.68 5.29
C SER A 161 -14.00 -2.44 5.47
N TRP A 162 -14.25 -1.68 6.54
CA TRP A 162 -13.44 -0.51 6.89
C TRP A 162 -12.12 -0.87 7.58
N SER A 163 -12.01 -2.09 8.12
CA SER A 163 -10.90 -2.50 8.99
C SER A 163 -9.58 -2.57 8.23
N GLU A 164 -9.56 -3.11 7.02
CA GLU A 164 -8.33 -3.28 6.22
C GLU A 164 -7.60 -1.95 5.99
N GLY A 165 -8.32 -0.92 5.54
CA GLY A 165 -7.71 0.38 5.29
C GLY A 165 -7.33 1.13 6.57
N LEU A 166 -8.07 0.95 7.67
CA LEU A 166 -7.69 1.55 8.96
C LEU A 166 -6.45 0.86 9.55
N THR A 167 -6.39 -0.47 9.45
CA THR A 167 -5.22 -1.25 9.86
C THR A 167 -4.01 -0.87 9.01
N ALA A 168 -4.15 -0.80 7.69
CA ALA A 168 -3.08 -0.32 6.81
C ALA A 168 -2.63 1.11 7.15
N TYR A 169 -3.55 2.00 7.53
CA TYR A 169 -3.19 3.37 7.92
C TYR A 169 -2.36 3.42 9.21
N LEU A 170 -2.72 2.63 10.22
CA LEU A 170 -2.09 2.68 11.54
C LEU A 170 -0.89 1.72 11.71
N ALA A 171 -0.78 0.67 10.90
CA ALA A 171 0.33 -0.29 10.92
C ALA A 171 1.33 -0.06 9.79
N ASP A 172 0.87 0.18 8.56
CA ASP A 172 1.79 0.24 7.41
C ASP A 172 2.26 1.68 7.17
N HIS A 173 1.32 2.63 7.14
CA HIS A 173 1.63 4.05 6.93
C HIS A 173 2.22 4.71 8.17
N LEU A 174 1.56 4.64 9.33
CA LEU A 174 2.00 5.35 10.53
C LEU A 174 3.42 4.95 10.96
N LEU A 175 3.78 3.66 10.88
CA LEU A 175 5.13 3.22 11.21
C LEU A 175 6.20 3.78 10.25
N LEU A 176 5.84 4.04 8.99
CA LEU A 176 6.69 4.74 8.03
C LEU A 176 6.68 6.26 8.25
N GLU A 177 5.54 6.84 8.63
CA GLU A 177 5.40 8.24 9.02
C GLU A 177 6.32 8.59 10.19
N LEU A 178 6.37 7.74 11.22
CA LEU A 178 7.31 7.84 12.36
C LEU A 178 8.80 7.82 11.95
N LYS A 179 9.11 7.40 10.72
CA LYS A 179 10.44 7.36 10.12
C LYS A 179 10.63 8.43 9.03
N GLY A 180 9.72 9.40 8.93
CA GLY A 180 9.76 10.47 7.92
C GLY A 180 9.39 10.01 6.49
N LYS A 181 8.80 8.82 6.33
CA LYS A 181 8.49 8.21 5.04
C LYS A 181 6.99 8.19 4.69
N GLY A 182 6.15 8.84 5.51
CA GLY A 182 4.69 8.83 5.35
C GLY A 182 4.21 9.39 4.01
N SER A 183 4.72 10.55 3.59
CA SER A 183 4.33 11.17 2.30
C SER A 183 4.69 10.30 1.09
N GLY A 184 5.88 9.70 1.11
CA GLY A 184 6.31 8.79 0.04
C GLY A 184 5.47 7.51 -0.01
N TYR A 185 5.02 7.01 1.14
CA TYR A 185 4.11 5.86 1.20
C TYR A 185 2.72 6.20 0.65
N ARG A 186 2.14 7.35 1.01
CA ARG A 186 0.87 7.83 0.44
C ARG A 186 0.92 7.95 -1.08
N PHE A 187 2.01 8.46 -1.63
CA PHE A 187 2.22 8.50 -3.08
C PHE A 187 2.24 7.10 -3.70
N GLN A 188 2.90 6.13 -3.06
CA GLN A 188 2.92 4.73 -3.53
C GLN A 188 1.52 4.11 -3.52
N GLU A 189 0.70 4.39 -2.50
CA GLU A 189 -0.69 3.92 -2.43
C GLU A 189 -1.56 4.52 -3.55
N MET A 190 -1.41 5.82 -3.86
CA MET A 190 -2.08 6.42 -5.02
C MET A 190 -1.60 5.81 -6.35
N MET A 191 -0.32 5.50 -6.49
CA MET A 191 0.22 4.80 -7.65
C MET A 191 -0.35 3.39 -7.80
N LYS A 192 -0.59 2.65 -6.71
CA LYS A 192 -1.27 1.33 -6.79
C LYS A 192 -2.67 1.46 -7.39
N PHE A 193 -3.44 2.46 -6.96
CA PHE A 193 -4.76 2.71 -7.52
C PHE A 193 -4.66 3.06 -9.02
N LEU A 194 -3.78 3.99 -9.39
CA LEU A 194 -3.55 4.33 -10.80
C LEU A 194 -3.14 3.11 -11.64
N ASN A 195 -2.34 2.22 -11.08
CA ASN A 195 -1.77 1.09 -11.81
C ASN A 195 -2.76 -0.04 -12.04
N TYR A 196 -3.64 -0.34 -11.08
CA TYR A 196 -4.45 -1.57 -11.07
C TYR A 196 -5.95 -1.34 -11.16
N VAL A 197 -6.43 -0.11 -10.99
CA VAL A 197 -7.86 0.22 -11.03
C VAL A 197 -8.20 0.93 -12.34
N ASN A 198 -9.19 0.42 -13.05
CA ASN A 198 -9.70 0.92 -14.32
C ASN A 198 -11.24 0.93 -14.31
N LYS A 199 -11.87 1.35 -15.42
CA LYS A 199 -13.33 1.56 -15.46
C LYS A 199 -14.16 0.30 -15.24
N GLU A 200 -13.60 -0.88 -15.51
CA GLU A 200 -14.31 -2.17 -15.45
C GLU A 200 -14.23 -2.81 -14.06
N ASN A 201 -13.15 -2.55 -13.32
CA ASN A 201 -12.90 -3.16 -12.01
C ASN A 201 -12.99 -2.19 -10.82
N ASP A 202 -13.29 -0.91 -11.06
CA ASP A 202 -13.49 0.10 -10.01
C ASP A 202 -14.86 0.01 -9.35
N PHE A 203 -14.88 -0.05 -8.02
CA PHE A 203 -16.08 -0.15 -7.19
C PHE A 203 -15.96 0.77 -5.95
N PRO A 204 -17.09 1.23 -5.36
CA PRO A 204 -17.06 2.05 -4.16
C PRO A 204 -16.59 1.25 -2.94
N LEU A 205 -15.99 1.93 -1.96
CA LEU A 205 -15.52 1.30 -0.72
C LEU A 205 -16.66 0.64 0.08
N SER A 206 -17.91 1.08 -0.12
CA SER A 206 -19.07 0.43 0.48
C SER A 206 -19.34 -0.99 -0.02
N GLU A 207 -18.74 -1.38 -1.14
CA GLU A 207 -18.83 -2.72 -1.72
C GLU A 207 -17.57 -3.55 -1.46
N PHE A 208 -16.55 -2.99 -0.83
CA PHE A 208 -15.32 -3.71 -0.52
C PHE A 208 -15.58 -4.78 0.54
N GLY A 209 -15.46 -6.05 0.16
CA GLY A 209 -15.53 -7.18 1.10
C GLY A 209 -14.14 -7.60 1.58
N TYR A 210 -13.37 -8.20 0.67
CA TYR A 210 -12.03 -8.72 0.94
C TYR A 210 -11.14 -8.54 -0.29
N ARG A 211 -9.84 -8.78 -0.11
CA ARG A 211 -8.88 -8.76 -1.21
C ARG A 211 -8.95 -10.05 -2.04
N ASP A 212 -9.32 -9.92 -3.30
CA ASP A 212 -9.33 -10.98 -4.31
C ASP A 212 -8.44 -10.69 -5.54
N SER A 213 -7.92 -9.47 -5.65
CA SER A 213 -7.25 -8.94 -6.84
C SER A 213 -6.36 -7.76 -6.47
N MET A 214 -5.52 -7.31 -7.40
CA MET A 214 -4.72 -6.09 -7.21
C MET A 214 -5.60 -4.84 -7.20
N ALA A 215 -6.73 -4.86 -7.93
CA ALA A 215 -7.69 -3.78 -7.94
C ALA A 215 -8.41 -3.66 -6.58
N SER A 216 -8.94 -4.78 -6.04
CA SER A 216 -9.56 -4.78 -4.71
C SER A 216 -8.56 -4.41 -3.62
N GLN A 217 -7.29 -4.82 -3.74
CA GLN A 217 -6.24 -4.36 -2.84
C GLN A 217 -6.03 -2.83 -2.92
N ALA A 218 -5.95 -2.27 -4.13
CA ALA A 218 -5.77 -0.84 -4.30
C ALA A 218 -6.99 -0.02 -3.84
N ILE A 219 -8.20 -0.57 -3.92
CA ILE A 219 -9.41 0.07 -3.42
C ILE A 219 -9.49 -0.07 -1.89
N GLY A 220 -9.57 -1.29 -1.37
CA GLY A 220 -9.83 -1.56 0.05
C GLY A 220 -8.68 -1.25 1.00
N TYR A 221 -7.43 -1.23 0.53
CA TYR A 221 -6.27 -0.87 1.34
C TYR A 221 -5.77 0.51 0.97
N ALA A 222 -5.38 0.73 -0.29
CA ALA A 222 -4.66 1.95 -0.68
C ALA A 222 -5.57 3.20 -0.66
N LYS A 223 -6.72 3.16 -1.34
CA LYS A 223 -7.71 4.26 -1.32
C LYS A 223 -8.28 4.46 0.08
N LEU A 224 -8.70 3.40 0.77
CA LEU A 224 -9.29 3.52 2.10
C LEU A 224 -8.32 4.08 3.15
N LEU A 225 -7.04 3.69 3.11
CA LEU A 225 -5.98 4.29 3.92
C LEU A 225 -5.90 5.80 3.71
N MET A 226 -5.95 6.23 2.45
CA MET A 226 -5.95 7.64 2.11
C MET A 226 -7.23 8.36 2.56
N VAL A 227 -8.38 7.68 2.58
CA VAL A 227 -9.62 8.23 3.16
C VAL A 227 -9.45 8.49 4.65
N PHE A 228 -8.86 7.56 5.41
CA PHE A 228 -8.56 7.80 6.83
C PHE A 228 -7.53 8.92 7.04
N HIS A 229 -6.53 9.02 6.16
CA HIS A 229 -5.59 10.14 6.20
C HIS A 229 -6.27 11.49 5.94
N MET A 230 -7.13 11.59 4.92
CA MET A 230 -7.90 12.81 4.65
C MET A 230 -8.88 13.13 5.77
N LEU A 231 -9.48 12.11 6.42
CA LEU A 231 -10.34 12.30 7.59
C LEU A 231 -9.54 12.90 8.76
N ARG A 232 -8.32 12.38 9.01
CA ARG A 232 -7.38 12.97 9.99
C ARG A 232 -7.09 14.44 9.67
N THR A 233 -6.76 14.77 8.43
CA THR A 233 -6.52 16.15 8.00
C THR A 233 -7.75 17.05 8.22
N GLN A 234 -8.95 16.52 7.99
CA GLN A 234 -10.21 17.24 8.17
C GLN A 234 -10.52 17.55 9.64
N VAL A 235 -10.37 16.56 10.53
CA VAL A 235 -10.76 16.71 11.95
C VAL A 235 -9.62 17.15 12.88
N GLY A 236 -8.38 17.04 12.41
CA GLY A 236 -7.17 17.26 13.19
C GLY A 236 -6.75 16.04 14.02
N ASP A 237 -5.45 15.92 14.31
CA ASP A 237 -4.84 14.76 14.96
C ASP A 237 -5.46 14.42 16.32
N GLU A 238 -5.75 15.43 17.14
CA GLU A 238 -6.33 15.24 18.47
C GLU A 238 -7.73 14.60 18.39
N ASN A 239 -8.61 15.16 17.56
CA ASN A 239 -9.96 14.63 17.38
C ASN A 239 -9.94 13.27 16.68
N PHE A 240 -9.01 13.04 15.76
CA PHE A 240 -8.84 11.75 15.11
C PHE A 240 -8.52 10.66 16.14
N LEU A 241 -7.51 10.88 16.99
CA LEU A 241 -7.14 9.94 18.05
C LEU A 241 -8.26 9.74 19.08
N LYS A 242 -8.92 10.82 19.53
CA LYS A 242 -10.07 10.72 20.44
C LYS A 242 -11.21 9.91 19.82
N SER A 243 -11.47 10.08 18.52
CA SER A 243 -12.51 9.35 17.79
C SER A 243 -12.18 7.87 17.67
N LEU A 244 -10.94 7.50 17.34
CA LEU A 244 -10.51 6.10 17.30
C LEU A 244 -10.67 5.40 18.64
N LYS A 245 -10.21 6.03 19.74
CA LYS A 245 -10.37 5.50 21.10
C LYS A 245 -11.83 5.35 21.48
N ARG A 246 -12.66 6.35 21.15
CA ARG A 246 -14.10 6.31 21.43
C ARG A 246 -14.81 5.24 20.61
N PHE A 247 -14.44 5.07 19.34
CA PHE A 247 -15.00 4.08 18.45
C PHE A 247 -14.69 2.67 18.97
N TYR A 248 -13.41 2.40 19.28
CA TYR A 248 -13.00 1.13 19.89
C TYR A 248 -13.78 0.84 21.18
N ALA A 249 -13.80 1.78 22.13
CA ALA A 249 -14.50 1.58 23.40
C ALA A 249 -16.02 1.38 23.26
N THR A 250 -16.65 1.95 22.23
CA THR A 250 -18.10 1.88 22.02
C THR A 250 -18.53 0.58 21.32
N TYR A 251 -17.71 0.10 20.38
CA TYR A 251 -18.04 -1.04 19.52
C TYR A 251 -17.19 -2.29 19.76
N LYS A 252 -16.38 -2.31 20.83
CA LYS A 252 -15.65 -3.51 21.25
C LYS A 252 -16.62 -4.71 21.36
N TYR A 253 -16.32 -5.77 20.61
CA TYR A 253 -17.11 -6.98 20.40
C TYR A 253 -18.50 -6.75 19.79
N ARG A 254 -18.62 -5.76 18.92
CA ARG A 254 -19.86 -5.44 18.19
C ARG A 254 -19.55 -5.12 16.73
N TYR A 255 -20.56 -5.31 15.88
CA TYR A 255 -20.51 -4.84 14.50
C TYR A 255 -20.63 -3.33 14.41
N ALA A 256 -19.83 -2.72 13.54
CA ALA A 256 -19.86 -1.29 13.24
C ALA A 256 -19.65 -1.05 11.74
N GLY A 257 -20.43 -0.13 11.16
CA GLY A 257 -20.30 0.30 9.77
C GLY A 257 -19.57 1.63 9.60
N TYR A 258 -19.50 2.12 8.36
CA TYR A 258 -19.00 3.46 8.06
C TYR A 258 -19.90 4.55 8.66
N GLU A 259 -21.20 4.31 8.76
CA GLU A 259 -22.12 5.25 9.40
C GLU A 259 -21.88 5.38 10.91
N ASP A 260 -21.46 4.30 11.57
CA ASP A 260 -21.05 4.33 12.98
C ASP A 260 -19.74 5.11 13.16
N LEU A 261 -18.75 4.86 12.30
CA LEU A 261 -17.51 5.64 12.25
C LEU A 261 -17.82 7.13 12.07
N ARG A 262 -18.62 7.49 11.06
CA ARG A 262 -19.02 8.87 10.79
C ARG A 262 -19.63 9.51 12.04
N ARG A 263 -20.62 8.88 12.67
CA ARG A 263 -21.28 9.41 13.88
C ARG A 263 -20.31 9.66 15.04
N ILE A 264 -19.35 8.76 15.28
CA ILE A 264 -18.34 8.97 16.32
C ILE A 264 -17.44 10.16 15.99
N PHE A 265 -16.95 10.25 14.76
CA PHE A 265 -16.08 11.34 14.35
C PHE A 265 -16.80 12.70 14.37
N GLU A 266 -18.05 12.78 13.94
CA GLU A 266 -18.86 14.00 14.03
C GLU A 266 -19.09 14.40 15.50
N LYS A 267 -19.44 13.43 16.36
CA LYS A 267 -19.69 13.70 17.78
C LYS A 267 -18.44 14.23 18.51
N VAL A 268 -17.26 13.73 18.18
CA VAL A 268 -16.00 14.15 18.82
C VAL A 268 -15.48 15.46 18.23
N SER A 269 -15.53 15.63 16.91
CA SER A 269 -14.97 16.80 16.23
C SER A 269 -15.91 18.01 16.16
N GLY A 270 -17.22 17.81 16.31
CA GLY A 270 -18.24 18.82 16.08
C GLY A 270 -18.45 19.19 14.60
N GLN A 271 -17.77 18.52 13.66
CA GLN A 271 -17.89 18.79 12.22
C GLN A 271 -18.98 17.93 11.58
N ASN A 272 -19.62 18.43 10.52
CA ASN A 272 -20.50 17.62 9.67
C ASN A 272 -19.67 16.86 8.64
N LEU A 273 -19.73 15.53 8.65
CA LEU A 273 -18.92 14.65 7.81
C LEU A 273 -19.77 13.85 6.81
N ILE A 274 -21.07 14.12 6.70
CA ILE A 274 -21.98 13.46 5.76
C ILE A 274 -21.44 13.56 4.33
N GLY A 275 -21.05 14.77 3.89
CA GLY A 275 -20.50 14.98 2.55
C GLY A 275 -19.20 14.23 2.31
N PHE A 276 -18.34 14.14 3.34
CA PHE A 276 -17.06 13.43 3.27
C PHE A 276 -17.26 11.93 3.08
N PHE A 277 -18.06 11.29 3.95
CA PHE A 277 -18.32 9.84 3.85
C PHE A 277 -19.11 9.51 2.59
N LYS A 278 -20.12 10.31 2.23
CA LYS A 278 -20.87 10.14 0.99
C LYS A 278 -19.96 10.09 -0.24
N GLN A 279 -19.03 11.03 -0.37
CA GLN A 279 -18.17 11.08 -1.56
C GLN A 279 -17.07 10.01 -1.53
N TRP A 280 -16.49 9.69 -0.38
CA TRP A 280 -15.30 8.85 -0.35
C TRP A 280 -15.62 7.37 -0.21
N ILE A 281 -16.71 7.03 0.49
CA ILE A 281 -17.12 5.65 0.73
C ILE A 281 -17.99 5.11 -0.40
N HIS A 282 -18.98 5.89 -0.84
CA HIS A 282 -20.00 5.42 -1.79
C HIS A 282 -19.73 5.78 -3.26
N ARG A 283 -18.68 6.56 -3.54
CA ARG A 283 -18.32 6.96 -4.91
C ARG A 283 -17.05 6.24 -5.38
N LYS A 284 -17.14 5.67 -6.58
CA LYS A 284 -15.98 5.14 -7.31
C LYS A 284 -15.11 6.23 -7.91
N GLY A 285 -13.89 5.85 -8.31
CA GLY A 285 -12.92 6.73 -8.93
C GLY A 285 -12.15 7.61 -7.97
N ALA A 286 -11.35 8.51 -8.56
CA ALA A 286 -10.49 9.47 -7.88
C ALA A 286 -10.37 10.74 -8.74
N PRO A 287 -10.25 11.93 -8.13
CA PRO A 287 -10.06 13.16 -8.88
C PRO A 287 -8.66 13.20 -9.52
N GLN A 288 -8.54 13.79 -10.70
CA GLN A 288 -7.26 14.27 -11.22
C GLN A 288 -7.23 15.79 -11.06
N ILE A 289 -6.23 16.31 -10.35
CA ILE A 289 -6.04 17.75 -10.17
C ILE A 289 -4.85 18.25 -11.00
N SER A 290 -4.88 19.53 -11.38
CA SER A 290 -3.78 20.18 -12.08
C SER A 290 -3.72 21.67 -11.78
N LEU A 291 -2.50 22.20 -11.71
CA LEU A 291 -2.27 23.63 -11.66
C LEU A 291 -2.41 24.20 -13.08
N LYS A 292 -3.49 24.92 -13.36
CA LYS A 292 -3.71 25.49 -14.69
C LYS A 292 -2.93 26.76 -14.92
N HIS A 293 -2.89 27.62 -13.90
CA HIS A 293 -2.21 28.90 -13.98
C HIS A 293 -1.80 29.34 -12.59
N ALA A 294 -0.62 29.91 -12.47
CA ALA A 294 -0.24 30.70 -11.31
C ALA A 294 0.53 31.93 -11.79
N SER A 295 0.15 33.09 -11.28
CA SER A 295 0.75 34.39 -11.61
C SER A 295 0.59 35.32 -10.42
N TYR A 296 1.40 36.37 -10.37
CA TYR A 296 1.31 37.37 -9.32
C TYR A 296 1.50 38.78 -9.86
N VAL A 297 0.97 39.77 -9.15
CA VAL A 297 1.17 41.19 -9.41
C VAL A 297 1.75 41.83 -8.16
N ALA A 298 2.75 42.71 -8.32
CA ALA A 298 3.27 43.52 -7.23
C ALA A 298 2.37 44.74 -7.03
N ASN A 299 1.90 44.97 -5.81
CA ASN A 299 1.00 46.06 -5.43
C ASN A 299 1.50 46.71 -4.14
N GLN A 300 1.98 47.97 -4.19
CA GLN A 300 2.34 48.81 -3.03
C GLN A 300 2.85 48.03 -1.79
N GLY A 301 4.02 47.38 -1.91
CA GLY A 301 4.66 46.68 -0.80
C GLY A 301 4.17 45.25 -0.51
N ARG A 302 3.25 44.71 -1.33
CA ARG A 302 2.79 43.31 -1.27
C ARG A 302 2.73 42.67 -2.66
N TYR A 303 2.50 41.37 -2.69
CA TYR A 303 2.34 40.56 -3.90
C TYR A 303 1.03 39.80 -3.87
N ASP A 304 0.24 39.95 -4.93
CA ASP A 304 -1.06 39.31 -5.09
C ASP A 304 -0.93 38.12 -6.01
N LEU A 305 -0.83 36.94 -5.40
CA LEU A 305 -0.69 35.67 -6.09
C LEU A 305 -2.07 35.09 -6.42
N LYS A 306 -2.29 34.80 -7.69
CA LYS A 306 -3.45 34.06 -8.20
C LYS A 306 -3.05 32.64 -8.56
N VAL A 307 -3.80 31.66 -8.09
CA VAL A 307 -3.59 30.23 -8.32
C VAL A 307 -4.88 29.62 -8.85
N THR A 308 -4.90 29.22 -10.12
CA THR A 308 -6.03 28.53 -10.73
C THR A 308 -5.81 27.02 -10.72
N VAL A 309 -6.67 26.30 -10.00
CA VAL A 309 -6.67 24.83 -9.93
C VAL A 309 -7.84 24.29 -10.74
N LYS A 310 -7.62 23.17 -11.44
CA LYS A 310 -8.66 22.42 -12.14
C LYS A 310 -8.69 20.98 -11.68
N GLN A 311 -9.89 20.42 -11.57
CA GLN A 311 -10.15 18.98 -11.49
C GLN A 311 -11.13 18.52 -12.57
N GLU A 312 -11.23 17.21 -12.78
CA GLU A 312 -12.20 16.60 -13.69
C GLU A 312 -13.61 16.53 -13.11
N ASN A 313 -14.61 16.32 -13.97
CA ASN A 313 -16.00 16.11 -13.57
C ASN A 313 -16.33 14.61 -13.49
N PRO A 314 -17.16 14.18 -12.51
CA PRO A 314 -17.76 15.01 -11.46
C PRO A 314 -16.71 15.48 -10.45
N ALA A 315 -16.79 16.73 -9.99
CA ALA A 315 -15.84 17.27 -9.02
C ALA A 315 -15.94 16.53 -7.67
N PHE A 316 -14.82 16.37 -6.98
CA PHE A 316 -14.77 15.99 -5.57
C PHE A 316 -14.62 17.25 -4.70
N LYS A 317 -15.10 17.20 -3.46
CA LYS A 317 -14.80 18.25 -2.46
C LYS A 317 -13.48 17.90 -1.79
N LEU A 318 -12.45 18.69 -2.06
CA LEU A 318 -11.08 18.46 -1.60
C LEU A 318 -10.63 19.59 -0.66
N LEU A 319 -10.07 19.23 0.49
CA LEU A 319 -9.26 20.13 1.30
C LEU A 319 -7.81 20.03 0.79
N LEU A 320 -7.44 20.93 -0.13
CA LEU A 320 -6.19 20.85 -0.88
C LEU A 320 -5.10 21.72 -0.21
N PRO A 321 -3.98 21.13 0.26
CA PRO A 321 -2.83 21.92 0.69
C PRO A 321 -2.09 22.51 -0.53
N ILE A 322 -1.75 23.80 -0.42
CA ILE A 322 -0.94 24.53 -1.39
C ILE A 322 0.31 25.06 -0.67
N ALA A 323 1.49 24.63 -1.11
CA ALA A 323 2.75 25.21 -0.66
C ALA A 323 3.07 26.46 -1.47
N ILE A 324 3.42 27.55 -0.79
CA ILE A 324 3.86 28.82 -1.38
C ILE A 324 5.23 29.17 -0.79
N TRP A 325 6.24 29.26 -1.66
CA TRP A 325 7.58 29.74 -1.28
C TRP A 325 7.70 31.22 -1.64
N THR A 326 8.32 32.01 -0.77
CA THR A 326 8.54 33.44 -0.97
C THR A 326 10.01 33.80 -0.80
N ALA A 327 10.44 34.92 -1.38
CA ALA A 327 11.81 35.40 -1.27
C ALA A 327 12.18 35.64 0.19
N GLY A 328 13.38 35.20 0.59
CA GLY A 328 13.87 35.33 1.97
C GLY A 328 13.58 34.13 2.87
N SER A 329 12.78 33.14 2.44
CA SER A 329 12.58 31.88 3.17
C SER A 329 12.80 30.67 2.26
N PRO A 330 13.67 29.71 2.64
CA PRO A 330 13.79 28.45 1.91
C PRO A 330 12.61 27.50 2.19
N VAL A 331 11.86 27.72 3.27
CA VAL A 331 10.72 26.89 3.69
C VAL A 331 9.41 27.53 3.22
N GLY A 332 8.56 26.74 2.57
CA GLY A 332 7.26 27.20 2.06
C GLY A 332 6.18 27.24 3.13
N GLY A 333 5.25 28.20 3.04
CA GLY A 333 4.02 28.21 3.84
C GLY A 333 2.98 27.27 3.24
N ILE A 334 2.24 26.54 4.10
CA ILE A 334 1.16 25.64 3.67
C ILE A 334 -0.19 26.32 3.88
N HIS A 335 -0.97 26.40 2.82
CA HIS A 335 -2.30 26.99 2.82
C HIS A 335 -3.32 25.95 2.37
N TYR A 336 -4.29 25.64 3.24
CA TYR A 336 -5.38 24.73 2.88
C TYR A 336 -6.51 25.51 2.22
N VAL A 337 -6.99 25.00 1.08
CA VAL A 337 -8.12 25.59 0.34
C VAL A 337 -9.15 24.53 -0.01
N GLU A 338 -10.42 24.91 -0.04
CA GLU A 338 -11.49 24.02 -0.49
C GLU A 338 -11.66 24.08 -2.01
N LEU A 339 -11.49 22.96 -2.69
CA LEU A 339 -11.78 22.80 -4.12
C LEU A 339 -13.02 21.91 -4.26
N GLU A 340 -14.15 22.50 -4.63
CA GLU A 340 -15.44 21.80 -4.75
C GLU A 340 -15.96 21.76 -6.19
N THR A 341 -15.47 22.67 -7.04
CA THR A 341 -15.83 22.79 -8.45
C THR A 341 -14.74 22.24 -9.35
N ASN A 342 -15.05 22.09 -10.63
CA ASN A 342 -14.09 21.66 -11.66
C ASN A 342 -12.95 22.67 -11.87
N ARG A 343 -13.16 23.95 -11.58
CA ARG A 343 -12.15 25.00 -11.70
C ARG A 343 -12.40 26.08 -10.65
N ARG A 344 -11.34 26.45 -9.91
CA ARG A 344 -11.38 27.54 -8.93
C ARG A 344 -10.10 28.35 -8.98
N GLU A 345 -10.23 29.66 -8.83
CA GLU A 345 -9.10 30.57 -8.60
C GLU A 345 -9.03 30.89 -7.10
N PHE A 346 -7.82 30.80 -6.55
CA PHE A 346 -7.48 31.20 -5.19
C PHE A 346 -6.56 32.41 -5.25
N GLN A 347 -6.75 33.34 -4.31
CA GLN A 347 -5.95 34.56 -4.22
C GLN A 347 -5.26 34.60 -2.86
N PHE A 348 -3.96 34.88 -2.87
CA PHE A 348 -3.12 34.99 -1.68
C PHE A 348 -2.43 36.34 -1.66
N GLN A 349 -2.48 37.02 -0.53
CA GLN A 349 -1.78 38.28 -0.30
C GLN A 349 -0.47 37.95 0.44
N LEU A 350 0.67 38.27 -0.18
CA LEU A 350 1.99 37.90 0.32
C LEU A 350 2.81 39.16 0.62
N SER A 351 3.53 39.16 1.74
CA SER A 351 4.46 40.26 2.11
C SER A 351 5.79 40.19 1.36
N ALA A 352 6.11 39.04 0.76
CA ALA A 352 7.34 38.82 0.00
C ALA A 352 7.05 38.19 -1.36
N LYS A 353 7.96 38.41 -2.31
CA LYS A 353 7.81 37.96 -3.70
C LYS A 353 7.67 36.44 -3.77
N PRO A 354 6.64 35.87 -4.44
CA PRO A 354 6.51 34.43 -4.58
C PRO A 354 7.58 33.85 -5.50
N ILE A 355 8.19 32.75 -5.07
CA ILE A 355 9.25 32.00 -5.75
C ILE A 355 8.68 30.78 -6.46
N ALA A 356 7.76 30.06 -5.81
CA ALA A 356 7.10 28.91 -6.37
C ALA A 356 5.77 28.63 -5.66
N VAL A 357 4.91 27.87 -6.35
CA VAL A 357 3.67 27.31 -5.81
C VAL A 357 3.62 25.85 -6.16
N ARG A 358 3.15 24.99 -5.24
CA ARG A 358 2.90 23.56 -5.50
C ARG A 358 1.62 23.09 -4.83
N LEU A 359 0.78 22.40 -5.59
CA LEU A 359 -0.40 21.72 -5.08
C LEU A 359 -0.03 20.39 -4.43
N ASP A 360 -0.72 20.03 -3.36
CA ASP A 360 -0.61 18.75 -2.65
C ASP A 360 0.84 18.31 -2.37
N PRO A 361 1.66 19.18 -1.74
CA PRO A 361 3.10 18.98 -1.63
C PRO A 361 3.52 17.74 -0.83
N TYR A 362 2.62 17.19 -0.03
CA TYR A 362 2.85 16.04 0.84
C TYR A 362 2.05 14.80 0.43
N ASN A 363 1.33 14.82 -0.70
CA ASN A 363 0.46 13.73 -1.11
C ASN A 363 -0.60 13.42 -0.03
N ASP A 364 -1.26 14.45 0.50
CA ASP A 364 -2.26 14.33 1.57
C ASP A 364 -3.67 14.05 0.99
N VAL A 365 -3.89 14.37 -0.29
CA VAL A 365 -5.17 14.21 -0.96
C VAL A 365 -5.17 12.96 -1.83
N PHE A 366 -6.18 12.09 -1.68
CA PHE A 366 -6.36 10.97 -2.61
C PHE A 366 -6.75 11.48 -4.00
N ARG A 367 -5.92 11.20 -4.99
CA ARG A 367 -6.07 11.65 -6.38
C ARG A 367 -5.36 10.69 -7.32
N LEU A 368 -5.68 10.76 -8.61
CA LEU A 368 -4.84 10.15 -9.64
C LEU A 368 -3.64 11.05 -9.89
N PRO A 369 -2.39 10.55 -9.70
CA PRO A 369 -1.21 11.29 -10.11
C PRO A 369 -1.23 11.54 -11.62
N GLY A 370 -0.85 12.75 -12.05
CA GLY A 370 -0.76 13.06 -13.48
C GLY A 370 0.35 12.27 -14.18
N ILE A 371 0.34 12.21 -15.52
CA ILE A 371 1.33 11.45 -16.32
C ILE A 371 2.78 11.88 -16.02
N LEU A 372 3.02 13.16 -15.72
CA LEU A 372 4.35 13.65 -15.38
C LEU A 372 4.76 13.27 -13.94
N GLU A 373 3.80 13.13 -13.04
CA GLU A 373 4.05 12.70 -11.66
C GLU A 373 4.22 11.18 -11.57
N ALA A 374 3.46 10.42 -12.36
CA ALA A 374 3.44 8.96 -12.40
C ALA A 374 4.50 8.42 -13.38
N PRO A 375 5.69 8.03 -12.89
CA PRO A 375 6.66 7.35 -13.74
C PRO A 375 6.07 6.05 -14.28
N ALA A 376 6.48 5.67 -15.48
CA ALA A 376 6.13 4.38 -16.08
C ALA A 376 6.54 3.24 -15.15
N SER A 377 5.65 2.29 -14.89
CA SER A 377 5.93 1.16 -14.00
C SER A 377 5.28 -0.12 -14.49
N LEU A 378 5.91 -1.25 -14.17
CA LEU A 378 5.46 -2.58 -14.57
C LEU A 378 3.99 -2.85 -14.18
N GLY A 379 3.55 -2.29 -13.05
CA GLY A 379 2.18 -2.40 -12.56
C GLY A 379 1.16 -1.79 -13.52
N GLN A 380 1.50 -0.72 -14.24
CA GLN A 380 0.62 -0.12 -15.27
C GLN A 380 0.46 -1.01 -16.50
N THR A 381 1.40 -1.92 -16.75
CA THR A 381 1.23 -2.92 -17.81
C THR A 381 0.35 -4.06 -17.31
N TYR A 382 0.56 -4.56 -16.08
CA TYR A 382 -0.29 -5.60 -15.51
C TYR A 382 -1.74 -5.18 -15.22
N GLY A 383 -1.99 -3.93 -14.86
CA GLY A 383 -3.34 -3.45 -14.57
C GLY A 383 -4.01 -2.71 -15.74
N ALA A 384 -3.41 -2.74 -16.93
CA ALA A 384 -4.03 -2.22 -18.13
C ALA A 384 -5.31 -3.00 -18.45
N GLN A 385 -6.35 -2.30 -18.92
CA GLN A 385 -7.63 -2.90 -19.31
C GLN A 385 -7.49 -3.94 -20.43
N THR A 386 -6.57 -3.69 -21.37
CA THR A 386 -6.23 -4.64 -22.42
C THR A 386 -4.73 -4.82 -22.40
N ILE A 387 -4.30 -6.08 -22.30
CA ILE A 387 -2.89 -6.43 -22.27
C ILE A 387 -2.55 -7.16 -23.56
N THR A 388 -1.73 -6.54 -24.40
CA THR A 388 -1.24 -7.15 -25.64
C THR A 388 0.25 -7.44 -25.53
N ALA A 389 0.66 -8.64 -25.93
CA ALA A 389 2.05 -9.01 -26.13
C ALA A 389 2.45 -8.83 -27.59
N TYR A 390 3.63 -8.27 -27.81
CA TYR A 390 4.25 -8.10 -29.11
C TYR A 390 5.54 -8.92 -29.15
N LEU A 391 5.52 -9.99 -29.93
CA LEU A 391 6.62 -10.93 -30.10
C LEU A 391 7.55 -10.46 -31.23
N PRO A 392 8.87 -10.75 -31.12
CA PRO A 392 9.81 -10.50 -32.20
C PRO A 392 9.54 -11.45 -33.38
N GLU A 393 10.08 -11.13 -34.56
CA GLU A 393 9.96 -12.00 -35.76
C GLU A 393 10.45 -13.43 -35.51
N ASN A 394 11.58 -13.60 -34.81
CA ASN A 394 12.14 -14.90 -34.45
C ASN A 394 12.13 -15.11 -32.93
N ASP A 395 11.29 -16.03 -32.44
CA ASP A 395 11.21 -16.38 -31.02
C ASP A 395 12.10 -17.58 -30.65
N ASN A 396 13.42 -17.35 -30.65
CA ASN A 396 14.40 -18.41 -30.34
C ASN A 396 14.45 -18.79 -28.84
N LEU A 397 13.93 -17.93 -27.95
CA LEU A 397 14.04 -18.09 -26.49
C LEU A 397 12.73 -18.54 -25.81
N GLY A 398 11.62 -18.66 -26.56
CA GLY A 398 10.34 -19.13 -26.04
C GLY A 398 9.49 -18.06 -25.35
N TYR A 399 9.60 -16.80 -25.79
CA TYR A 399 8.79 -15.69 -25.35
C TYR A 399 7.28 -15.92 -25.53
N GLN A 400 6.87 -16.77 -26.47
CA GLN A 400 5.46 -17.13 -26.68
C GLN A 400 4.81 -17.69 -25.40
N GLN A 401 5.52 -18.52 -24.63
CA GLN A 401 5.02 -19.04 -23.36
C GLN A 401 4.80 -17.90 -22.35
N PHE A 402 5.74 -16.97 -22.29
CA PHE A 402 5.64 -15.81 -21.42
C PHE A 402 4.43 -14.95 -21.84
N ALA A 403 4.34 -14.60 -23.12
CA ALA A 403 3.27 -13.80 -23.70
C ALA A 403 1.88 -14.37 -23.38
N GLN A 404 1.69 -15.70 -23.53
CA GLN A 404 0.45 -16.38 -23.17
C GLN A 404 0.09 -16.26 -21.69
N GLY A 405 1.08 -16.16 -20.80
CA GLY A 405 0.86 -16.02 -19.37
C GLY A 405 0.58 -14.60 -18.90
N VAL A 406 0.84 -13.57 -19.72
CA VAL A 406 0.70 -12.17 -19.32
C VAL A 406 -0.21 -11.32 -20.20
N ALA A 407 -0.62 -11.80 -21.38
CA ALA A 407 -1.40 -11.04 -22.33
C ALA A 407 -2.60 -11.83 -22.86
N GLU A 408 -3.71 -11.12 -23.09
CA GLU A 408 -4.93 -11.68 -23.68
C GLU A 408 -4.82 -11.77 -25.20
N LYS A 409 -4.09 -10.80 -25.79
CA LYS A 409 -3.84 -10.72 -27.22
C LYS A 409 -2.35 -10.83 -27.47
N ILE A 410 -1.96 -11.67 -28.43
CA ILE A 410 -0.57 -11.79 -28.87
C ILE A 410 -0.53 -11.34 -30.33
N LEU A 411 0.39 -10.44 -30.63
CA LEU A 411 0.73 -9.99 -31.97
C LEU A 411 2.18 -10.37 -32.25
N SER A 412 2.50 -10.61 -33.52
CA SER A 412 3.87 -10.83 -33.97
C SER A 412 4.27 -9.82 -35.05
N GLU A 413 5.57 -9.58 -35.20
CA GLU A 413 6.11 -8.76 -36.28
C GLU A 413 5.78 -9.30 -37.67
N TYR A 414 5.71 -10.63 -37.80
CA TYR A 414 5.36 -11.31 -39.06
C TYR A 414 3.99 -10.85 -39.61
N GLU A 415 3.03 -10.56 -38.73
CA GLU A 415 1.67 -10.20 -39.12
C GLU A 415 1.53 -8.75 -39.58
N ASN A 416 2.57 -7.90 -39.45
CA ASN A 416 2.54 -6.47 -39.76
C ASN A 416 1.32 -5.73 -39.17
N ALA A 417 0.84 -6.20 -38.01
CA ALA A 417 -0.38 -5.70 -37.39
C ALA A 417 -0.15 -4.31 -36.77
N SER A 418 -1.10 -3.40 -36.95
CA SER A 418 -1.06 -2.10 -36.28
C SER A 418 -1.15 -2.29 -34.76
N LEU A 419 -0.23 -1.67 -34.00
CA LEU A 419 -0.23 -1.77 -32.53
C LEU A 419 -1.57 -1.30 -31.93
N PRO A 420 -2.16 -1.99 -30.95
CA PRO A 420 -3.41 -1.55 -30.33
C PRO A 420 -3.21 -0.32 -29.43
N GLN A 421 -4.32 0.28 -29.00
CA GLN A 421 -4.31 1.28 -27.94
C GLN A 421 -4.00 0.61 -26.59
N GLY A 422 -3.36 1.34 -25.66
CA GLY A 422 -3.10 0.85 -24.30
C GLY A 422 -1.70 0.28 -24.10
N SER A 423 -1.53 -0.48 -23.01
CA SER A 423 -0.20 -0.97 -22.60
C SER A 423 0.23 -2.21 -23.36
N LEU A 424 1.52 -2.35 -23.63
CA LEU A 424 2.11 -3.50 -24.33
C LEU A 424 3.19 -4.18 -23.52
N TRP A 425 3.23 -5.51 -23.63
CA TRP A 425 4.46 -6.27 -23.44
C TRP A 425 5.20 -6.34 -24.77
N VAL A 426 6.48 -6.03 -24.76
CA VAL A 426 7.36 -6.12 -25.92
C VAL A 426 8.44 -7.13 -25.58
N PHE A 427 8.56 -8.19 -26.36
CA PHE A 427 9.48 -9.28 -26.06
C PHE A 427 10.64 -9.33 -27.05
N GLY A 428 11.80 -9.76 -26.55
CA GLY A 428 12.97 -9.98 -27.38
C GLY A 428 13.81 -8.73 -27.58
N ARG A 429 15.13 -8.93 -27.64
CA ARG A 429 16.10 -7.86 -27.88
C ARG A 429 15.92 -7.25 -29.27
N GLU A 430 15.80 -8.08 -30.29
CA GLU A 430 15.76 -7.66 -31.70
C GLU A 430 14.36 -7.22 -32.16
N ASN A 431 13.47 -6.86 -31.23
CA ASN A 431 12.15 -6.37 -31.58
C ASN A 431 12.25 -5.01 -32.29
N SER A 432 11.48 -4.81 -33.34
CA SER A 432 11.34 -3.57 -34.13
C SER A 432 11.08 -2.32 -33.28
N LEU A 433 10.50 -2.46 -32.09
CA LEU A 433 10.26 -1.36 -31.15
C LEU A 433 11.47 -0.99 -30.26
N GLU A 434 12.58 -1.73 -30.30
CA GLU A 434 13.76 -1.53 -29.46
C GLU A 434 14.26 -0.07 -29.51
N LYS A 435 14.22 0.56 -30.69
CA LYS A 435 14.75 1.92 -30.90
C LYS A 435 14.01 2.95 -30.04
N SER A 436 12.71 2.76 -29.81
CA SER A 436 11.92 3.65 -28.93
C SER A 436 12.38 3.54 -27.47
N PHE A 437 12.74 2.34 -27.01
CA PHE A 437 13.28 2.12 -25.68
C PHE A 437 14.68 2.73 -25.55
N ILE A 438 15.59 2.41 -26.48
CA ILE A 438 16.99 2.86 -26.44
C ILE A 438 17.08 4.39 -26.35
N VAL A 439 16.30 5.12 -27.14
CA VAL A 439 16.28 6.60 -27.13
C VAL A 439 15.85 7.14 -25.76
N GLN A 440 14.87 6.51 -25.11
CA GLN A 440 14.37 6.93 -23.81
C GLN A 440 15.31 6.53 -22.67
N LEU A 441 15.86 5.31 -22.69
CA LEU A 441 16.82 4.82 -21.72
C LEU A 441 18.09 5.66 -21.70
N LYS A 442 18.56 6.11 -22.88
CA LYS A 442 19.72 7.00 -22.99
C LYS A 442 19.51 8.32 -22.24
N LYS A 443 18.29 8.87 -22.21
CA LYS A 443 17.96 10.08 -21.42
C LYS A 443 18.07 9.84 -19.91
N SER A 444 18.01 8.59 -19.47
CA SER A 444 18.18 8.17 -18.08
C SER A 444 19.60 7.70 -17.78
N GLY A 445 20.56 7.93 -18.69
CA GLY A 445 21.95 7.49 -18.53
C GLY A 445 22.14 5.97 -18.68
N ILE A 446 21.16 5.27 -19.25
CA ILE A 446 21.24 3.83 -19.51
C ILE A 446 21.55 3.62 -21.00
N GLU A 447 22.66 2.96 -21.28
CA GLU A 447 23.09 2.65 -22.64
C GLU A 447 22.88 1.17 -22.94
N VAL A 448 22.13 0.88 -24.00
CA VAL A 448 21.92 -0.46 -24.52
C VAL A 448 22.94 -0.69 -25.62
N GLY A 449 23.85 -1.64 -25.42
CA GLY A 449 24.94 -1.94 -26.36
C GLY A 449 24.93 -3.39 -26.84
N GLU A 450 25.90 -3.72 -27.70
CA GLU A 450 25.95 -5.04 -28.33
C GLU A 450 26.16 -6.19 -27.33
N LYS A 451 26.96 -5.96 -26.29
CA LYS A 451 27.37 -6.96 -25.28
C LYS A 451 26.52 -6.96 -24.00
N GLY A 452 25.75 -5.90 -23.76
CA GLY A 452 24.92 -5.79 -22.57
C GLY A 452 24.31 -4.40 -22.39
N VAL A 453 23.76 -4.17 -21.21
CA VAL A 453 23.22 -2.87 -20.80
C VAL A 453 24.11 -2.23 -19.75
N ARG A 454 24.52 -0.98 -20.01
CA ARG A 454 25.29 -0.15 -19.08
C ARG A 454 24.38 0.82 -18.37
N PHE A 455 24.23 0.63 -17.07
CA PHE A 455 23.70 1.61 -16.13
C PHE A 455 24.84 2.55 -15.68
N PRO A 456 24.53 3.72 -15.08
CA PRO A 456 25.56 4.67 -14.66
C PRO A 456 26.68 4.08 -13.80
N GLU A 457 26.36 3.11 -12.95
CA GLU A 457 27.31 2.53 -11.98
C GLU A 457 27.69 1.08 -12.28
N ARG A 458 27.02 0.41 -13.23
CA ARG A 458 27.14 -1.04 -13.42
C ARG A 458 26.88 -1.44 -14.86
N PHE A 459 27.56 -2.48 -15.31
CA PHE A 459 27.32 -3.12 -16.60
C PHE A 459 26.79 -4.54 -16.38
N TYR A 460 25.80 -4.94 -17.17
CA TYR A 460 25.20 -6.27 -17.13
C TYR A 460 25.21 -6.88 -18.53
N ALA A 461 25.86 -8.03 -18.69
CA ALA A 461 25.99 -8.73 -19.98
C ALA A 461 24.68 -9.44 -20.36
N TRP A 462 24.40 -9.57 -21.66
CA TRP A 462 23.17 -10.21 -22.14
C TRP A 462 23.05 -11.69 -21.77
N GLU A 463 24.16 -12.43 -21.83
CA GLU A 463 24.20 -13.90 -21.72
C GLU A 463 23.63 -14.42 -20.38
N ASP A 464 23.90 -13.70 -19.29
CA ASP A 464 23.50 -14.13 -17.93
C ASP A 464 22.33 -13.32 -17.35
N HIS A 465 21.88 -12.26 -18.03
CA HIS A 465 20.94 -11.31 -17.45
C HIS A 465 19.66 -11.14 -18.24
N SER A 466 18.55 -11.13 -17.49
CA SER A 466 17.24 -10.73 -17.99
C SER A 466 16.93 -9.30 -17.58
N PHE A 467 16.34 -8.53 -18.49
CA PHE A 467 16.02 -7.13 -18.31
C PHE A 467 14.53 -6.89 -18.49
N VAL A 468 13.98 -6.03 -17.65
CA VAL A 468 12.63 -5.49 -17.83
C VAL A 468 12.70 -3.98 -17.77
N PHE A 469 12.18 -3.30 -18.79
CA PHE A 469 12.08 -1.84 -18.85
C PHE A 469 10.65 -1.43 -19.18
N THR A 470 10.00 -0.72 -18.27
CA THR A 470 8.67 -0.15 -18.52
C THR A 470 8.79 1.34 -18.77
N LEU A 471 8.39 1.80 -19.96
CA LEU A 471 8.45 3.21 -20.37
C LEU A 471 7.10 3.69 -20.88
N HIS A 472 6.90 4.99 -20.92
CA HIS A 472 5.70 5.56 -21.55
C HIS A 472 5.76 5.34 -23.07
N ARG A 473 4.59 5.12 -23.67
CA ARG A 473 4.47 5.10 -25.13
C ARG A 473 4.85 6.45 -25.71
N THR A 474 5.68 6.43 -26.75
CA THR A 474 6.02 7.63 -27.53
C THR A 474 5.07 7.86 -28.69
N ASP A 475 4.25 6.87 -29.03
CA ASP A 475 3.22 7.01 -30.06
C ASP A 475 1.95 7.68 -29.48
N GLN A 476 1.05 8.11 -30.36
CA GLN A 476 -0.18 8.81 -29.93
C GLN A 476 -1.19 7.90 -29.21
N LYS A 477 -0.89 6.61 -29.00
CA LYS A 477 -1.84 5.60 -28.54
C LYS A 477 -2.03 5.53 -27.02
N LYS A 478 -1.31 6.35 -26.23
CA LYS A 478 -1.39 6.48 -24.75
C LYS A 478 -1.23 5.14 -23.99
N GLY A 479 -0.38 5.11 -22.98
CA GLY A 479 -0.13 3.93 -22.14
C GLY A 479 1.35 3.68 -21.90
N THR A 480 1.69 2.46 -21.46
CA THR A 480 3.08 2.05 -21.21
C THR A 480 3.52 0.92 -22.14
N MET A 481 4.82 0.75 -22.35
CA MET A 481 5.39 -0.43 -22.99
C MET A 481 6.40 -1.04 -22.03
N THR A 482 6.30 -2.34 -21.79
CA THR A 482 7.23 -3.10 -20.97
C THR A 482 8.06 -4.01 -21.87
N TRP A 483 9.33 -3.66 -22.05
CA TRP A 483 10.30 -4.45 -22.80
C TRP A 483 10.90 -5.52 -21.90
N VAL A 484 10.73 -6.78 -22.29
CA VAL A 484 11.28 -7.94 -21.60
C VAL A 484 12.30 -8.62 -22.50
N ILE A 485 13.53 -8.68 -21.99
CA ILE A 485 14.64 -9.38 -22.61
C ILE A 485 15.04 -10.47 -21.62
N VAL A 486 14.96 -11.74 -22.01
CA VAL A 486 15.47 -12.84 -21.19
C VAL A 486 16.89 -13.20 -21.61
N GLY A 487 17.75 -13.49 -20.63
CA GLY A 487 19.12 -13.96 -20.89
C GLY A 487 19.13 -15.38 -21.44
N ASN A 488 18.25 -16.23 -20.91
CA ASN A 488 18.07 -17.62 -21.35
C ASN A 488 16.61 -18.08 -21.18
N LYS A 489 16.26 -19.20 -21.81
CA LYS A 489 14.90 -19.77 -21.80
C LYS A 489 14.50 -20.27 -20.42
N GLU A 490 15.45 -20.82 -19.67
CA GLU A 490 15.28 -21.42 -18.35
C GLU A 490 14.80 -20.41 -17.31
N SER A 491 15.12 -19.12 -17.51
CA SER A 491 14.71 -18.02 -16.64
C SER A 491 13.22 -17.65 -16.73
N ILE A 492 12.54 -17.97 -17.83
CA ILE A 492 11.16 -17.52 -18.12
C ILE A 492 10.17 -17.89 -16.99
N PRO A 493 10.07 -19.17 -16.54
CA PRO A 493 9.12 -19.53 -15.48
C PRO A 493 9.39 -18.79 -14.16
N GLY A 494 10.67 -18.56 -13.84
CA GLY A 494 11.07 -17.80 -12.67
C GLY A 494 10.67 -16.32 -12.75
N LEU A 495 10.83 -15.71 -13.92
CA LEU A 495 10.43 -14.32 -14.18
C LEU A 495 8.91 -14.16 -14.10
N MET A 496 8.15 -15.03 -14.76
CA MET A 496 6.68 -15.01 -14.72
C MET A 496 6.13 -15.07 -13.29
N ARG A 497 6.77 -15.87 -12.42
CA ARG A 497 6.43 -15.95 -11.00
C ARG A 497 6.86 -14.72 -10.20
N LYS A 498 8.04 -14.15 -10.47
CA LYS A 498 8.62 -13.06 -9.67
C LYS A 498 8.03 -11.69 -10.04
N LEU A 499 7.85 -11.38 -11.32
CA LEU A 499 7.50 -10.04 -11.82
C LEU A 499 6.20 -9.41 -11.27
N PRO A 500 5.13 -10.16 -10.98
CA PRO A 500 3.93 -9.60 -10.33
C PRO A 500 4.23 -8.87 -9.01
N HIS A 501 5.31 -9.25 -8.31
CA HIS A 501 5.74 -8.62 -7.05
C HIS A 501 6.58 -7.34 -7.25
N TYR A 502 6.91 -6.98 -8.50
CA TYR A 502 7.76 -5.84 -8.84
C TYR A 502 6.99 -4.69 -9.52
N GLY A 503 5.65 -4.67 -9.42
CA GLY A 503 4.80 -3.71 -10.13
C GLY A 503 5.14 -2.22 -9.94
N LYS A 504 5.76 -1.82 -8.82
CA LYS A 504 6.15 -0.41 -8.60
C LYS A 504 7.39 0.03 -9.38
N TYR A 505 8.17 -0.89 -9.93
CA TYR A 505 9.46 -0.59 -10.55
C TYR A 505 9.29 -0.26 -12.03
N GLY A 506 10.14 0.65 -12.51
CA GLY A 506 10.24 1.03 -13.92
C GLY A 506 11.30 0.24 -14.68
N TYR A 507 12.31 -0.29 -13.97
CA TYR A 507 13.27 -1.22 -14.55
C TYR A 507 13.70 -2.30 -13.55
N LEU A 508 14.07 -3.47 -14.07
CA LEU A 508 14.54 -4.63 -13.32
C LEU A 508 15.67 -5.32 -14.09
N VAL A 509 16.64 -5.85 -13.36
CA VAL A 509 17.68 -6.74 -13.88
C VAL A 509 17.71 -7.98 -12.99
N PHE A 510 17.65 -9.15 -13.63
CA PHE A 510 17.75 -10.45 -13.00
C PHE A 510 18.94 -11.22 -13.58
N GLU A 511 19.54 -12.11 -12.79
CA GLU A 511 20.64 -12.98 -13.20
C GLU A 511 20.28 -14.45 -13.06
N GLY A 512 20.69 -15.26 -14.05
CA GLY A 512 20.63 -16.72 -14.05
C GLY A 512 19.24 -17.33 -14.29
N ASP A 513 19.21 -18.66 -14.36
CA ASP A 513 18.04 -19.49 -14.65
C ASP A 513 16.95 -19.42 -13.57
N ALA A 514 17.37 -19.20 -12.33
CA ALA A 514 16.49 -18.93 -11.19
C ALA A 514 16.49 -17.41 -10.90
N PRO A 515 15.94 -16.58 -11.79
CA PRO A 515 16.27 -15.17 -11.99
C PRO A 515 16.33 -14.37 -10.69
N ASP A 516 17.52 -14.09 -10.19
CA ASP A 516 17.73 -13.35 -8.94
C ASP A 516 17.93 -11.87 -9.20
N ASN A 517 17.22 -11.03 -8.44
CA ASN A 517 17.21 -9.59 -8.72
C ASN A 517 18.57 -8.97 -8.38
N ARG A 518 19.24 -8.40 -9.40
CA ARG A 518 20.53 -7.70 -9.26
C ARG A 518 20.41 -6.20 -9.31
N ASN A 519 19.37 -5.70 -9.96
CA ASN A 519 19.08 -4.28 -10.01
C ASN A 519 17.58 -4.02 -10.11
N LYS A 520 17.13 -2.90 -9.57
CA LYS A 520 15.77 -2.40 -9.70
C LYS A 520 15.70 -0.92 -9.40
N GLY A 521 14.77 -0.22 -10.02
CA GLY A 521 14.53 1.18 -9.70
C GLY A 521 13.26 1.73 -10.32
N THR A 522 12.93 2.94 -9.89
CA THR A 522 11.78 3.71 -10.35
C THR A 522 12.27 4.91 -11.13
N TRP A 523 11.61 5.27 -12.22
CA TRP A 523 11.96 6.50 -12.93
C TRP A 523 11.67 7.74 -12.06
N PRO A 524 12.36 8.86 -12.29
CA PRO A 524 12.11 10.10 -11.58
C PRO A 524 10.66 10.56 -11.76
N SER A 525 9.99 10.91 -10.67
CA SER A 525 8.69 11.60 -10.68
C SER A 525 8.89 13.09 -10.92
N ASN A 526 7.99 13.74 -11.67
CA ASN A 526 8.03 15.17 -11.95
C ASN A 526 6.71 15.88 -11.57
N PRO A 527 6.70 16.74 -10.53
CA PRO A 527 5.52 17.47 -10.11
C PRO A 527 5.16 18.67 -11.00
N ALA A 528 5.73 18.80 -12.21
CA ALA A 528 5.48 19.92 -13.14
C ALA A 528 3.99 20.22 -13.38
N GLY A 529 3.12 19.21 -13.40
CA GLY A 529 1.67 19.41 -13.56
C GLY A 529 0.97 20.06 -12.35
N LEU A 530 1.65 20.11 -11.20
CA LEU A 530 1.15 20.63 -9.93
C LEU A 530 1.93 21.83 -9.41
N GLN A 531 3.02 22.23 -10.09
CA GLN A 531 3.88 23.29 -9.61
C GLN A 531 4.12 24.37 -10.65
N LYS A 532 4.23 25.61 -10.16
CA LYS A 532 4.76 26.73 -10.94
C LYS A 532 5.97 27.25 -10.19
N VAL A 533 7.12 27.24 -10.85
CA VAL A 533 8.32 27.94 -10.39
C VAL A 533 8.38 29.28 -11.10
N PHE A 534 8.44 30.36 -10.33
CA PHE A 534 8.62 31.73 -10.83
C PHE A 534 10.10 32.12 -10.89
N GLN A 535 10.92 31.55 -10.00
CA GLN A 535 12.35 31.79 -9.94
C GLN A 535 13.09 30.47 -9.65
N GLU A 536 13.97 30.08 -10.57
CA GLU A 536 14.83 28.90 -10.43
C GLU A 536 16.05 29.18 -9.52
N GLY A 537 16.71 28.11 -9.08
CA GLY A 537 17.94 28.19 -8.28
C GLY A 537 17.75 28.50 -6.79
N VAL A 538 16.50 28.67 -6.33
CA VAL A 538 16.18 28.89 -4.90
C VAL A 538 15.74 27.57 -4.26
N PRO A 539 16.27 27.18 -3.08
CA PRO A 539 15.80 26.02 -2.33
C PRO A 539 14.31 26.10 -2.01
N ARG A 540 13.60 24.98 -2.16
CA ARG A 540 12.15 24.87 -1.95
C ARG A 540 11.85 23.76 -0.94
N LEU A 541 12.25 23.97 0.31
CA LEU A 541 12.03 23.05 1.41
C LEU A 541 10.57 23.12 1.88
N LEU A 542 10.05 21.99 2.31
CA LEU A 542 8.75 21.93 2.97
C LEU A 542 8.91 22.00 4.48
N PRO A 543 7.91 22.54 5.21
CA PRO A 543 7.80 22.34 6.65
C PRO A 543 7.83 20.86 7.00
N GLU A 544 8.44 20.54 8.14
CA GLU A 544 8.45 19.19 8.68
C GLU A 544 7.02 18.76 9.06
N GLN A 545 6.61 17.55 8.68
CA GLN A 545 5.31 17.00 9.09
C GLN A 545 5.47 16.28 10.42
N THR A 546 4.59 16.59 11.38
CA THR A 546 4.50 15.84 12.64
C THR A 546 3.73 14.52 12.40
N PRO A 547 4.26 13.36 12.83
CA PRO A 547 3.52 12.11 12.78
C PRO A 547 2.29 12.15 13.70
N LEU A 548 1.30 11.28 13.46
CA LEU A 548 0.06 11.21 14.26
C LEU A 548 0.33 11.10 15.76
N VAL A 549 1.40 10.40 16.12
CA VAL A 549 1.87 10.24 17.49
C VAL A 549 3.39 10.40 17.54
N ALA A 550 3.91 10.85 18.68
CA ALA A 550 5.36 11.02 18.87
C ALA A 550 6.06 9.78 19.45
N PHE A 551 5.32 8.84 20.05
CA PHE A 551 5.88 7.63 20.66
C PHE A 551 6.10 6.53 19.62
N LYS A 552 7.11 5.67 19.86
CA LYS A 552 7.50 4.58 18.95
C LYS A 552 7.28 3.21 19.60
N PRO A 553 7.00 2.14 18.82
CA PRO A 553 6.75 0.80 19.36
C PRO A 553 7.93 0.21 20.14
N PHE A 554 9.16 0.55 19.73
CA PHE A 554 10.40 0.11 20.35
C PHE A 554 11.14 1.34 20.83
N SER A 555 10.67 1.94 21.94
CA SER A 555 11.45 2.93 22.64
C SER A 555 12.40 2.20 23.60
N LYS A 556 13.70 2.53 23.56
CA LYS A 556 14.60 2.14 24.65
C LYS A 556 14.05 2.80 25.91
N LYS A 557 13.74 1.99 26.93
CA LYS A 557 13.51 2.52 28.29
C LYS A 557 14.78 3.21 28.78
#